data_AF-A0A101ISD1-F1
#
_entry.id   AF-A0A101ISD1-F1
#
_cell.length_a   1.000
_cell.length_b   1.000
_cell.length_c   1.000
_cell.angle_alpha   90.00
_cell.angle_beta   90.00
_cell.angle_gamma   90.00
#
_symmetry.space_group_name_H-M   'P 1'
#
loop_
_entity.id
_entity.type
_entity.pdbx_description
1 polymer ?
#
loop_
_entity_poly.entity_id
_entity_poly.type
_entity_poly.pdbx_seq_one_letter_code
_entity_poly.pdbx_strand_id
1 'polypeptide(L)' 'NCTIKAEGTIGWVMGDISFTADGRESPCRFTMVLRGTGHRWEIVQMHISRPAVDQAEGTSYPV' A
#
# COMPACT_ATOMS: atom_id res chain seq x y z
N ASN A 1 -9.10 3.56 2.88
CA ASN A 1 -8.73 4.98 2.68
C ASN A 1 -7.45 5.06 1.85
N CYS A 2 -7.17 6.16 1.15
CA CYS A 2 -5.97 6.31 0.31
C CYS A 2 -5.37 7.71 0.45
N THR A 3 -4.05 7.78 0.64
CA THR A 3 -3.26 9.02 0.70
C THR A 3 -2.21 8.99 -0.41
N ILE A 4 -2.12 10.09 -1.16
CA ILE A 4 -1.19 10.25 -2.27
C ILE A 4 -0.39 11.52 -2.04
N LYS A 5 0.93 11.44 -2.20
CA LYS A 5 1.84 12.59 -2.30
C LYS A 5 2.71 12.44 -3.53
N ALA A 6 3.10 13.56 -4.13
CA ALA A 6 3.99 13.57 -5.29
C ALA A 6 4.94 14.77 -5.25
N GLU A 7 6.16 14.54 -5.72
CA GLU A 7 7.19 15.56 -5.90
C GLU A 7 7.97 15.27 -7.18
N GLY A 8 7.98 16.22 -8.12
CA GLY A 8 8.57 16.03 -9.44
C GLY A 8 7.96 14.81 -10.16
N THR A 9 8.81 13.85 -10.51
CA THR A 9 8.43 12.60 -11.19
C THR A 9 8.27 11.42 -10.23
N ILE A 10 8.24 11.64 -8.91
CA ILE A 10 8.06 10.57 -7.93
C ILE A 10 6.76 10.76 -7.17
N GLY A 11 5.99 9.69 -7.04
CA GLY A 11 4.75 9.64 -6.27
C GLY A 11 4.80 8.55 -5.20
N TRP A 12 4.22 8.81 -4.04
CA TRP A 12 4.04 7.85 -2.96
C TRP A 12 2.55 7.68 -2.72
N VAL A 13 2.12 6.42 -2.67
CA VAL A 13 0.74 6.04 -2.38
C VAL A 13 0.75 5.17 -1.14
N MET A 14 -0.18 5.44 -0.22
CA MET A 14 -0.44 4.57 0.93
C MET A 14 -1.95 4.39 1.05
N GLY A 15 -2.39 3.17 1.31
CA GLY A 15 -3.82 2.94 1.50
C GLY A 15 -4.14 1.55 1.99
N ASP A 16 -5.43 1.32 2.17
CA ASP A 16 -5.99 0.01 2.52
C ASP A 16 -6.50 -0.68 1.24
N ILE A 17 -6.33 -1.99 1.18
CA ILE A 17 -6.82 -2.85 0.12
C ILE A 17 -7.36 -4.15 0.71
N SER A 18 -8.50 -4.62 0.23
CA SER A 18 -9.05 -5.93 0.61
C SER A 18 -8.81 -6.94 -0.50
N PHE A 19 -8.30 -8.11 -0.15
CA PHE A 19 -8.22 -9.26 -1.07
C PHE A 19 -9.28 -10.29 -0.71
N THR A 20 -10.03 -10.79 -1.69
CA THR A 20 -10.96 -11.89 -1.50
C THR A 20 -10.38 -13.16 -2.12
N ALA A 21 -10.17 -14.19 -1.31
CA ALA A 21 -9.72 -15.51 -1.75
C ALA A 21 -10.50 -16.58 -1.00
N ASP A 22 -10.97 -17.62 -1.70
CA ASP A 22 -11.76 -18.72 -1.13
C ASP A 22 -12.96 -18.26 -0.27
N GLY A 23 -13.62 -17.18 -0.71
CA GLY A 23 -14.75 -16.57 0.00
C GLY A 23 -14.39 -15.83 1.30
N ARG A 24 -13.10 -15.67 1.60
CA ARG A 24 -12.60 -14.91 2.76
C ARG A 24 -11.99 -13.60 2.32
N GLU A 25 -12.43 -12.53 2.96
CA GLU A 25 -11.83 -11.20 2.80
C GLU A 25 -10.63 -11.05 3.74
N SER A 26 -9.52 -10.56 3.19
CA SER A 26 -8.27 -10.27 3.91
C SER A 26 -7.96 -8.78 3.78
N PRO A 27 -8.18 -7.98 4.84
CA PRO A 27 -7.80 -6.58 4.84
C PRO A 27 -6.27 -6.46 4.89
N CYS A 28 -5.73 -5.69 3.97
CA CYS A 28 -4.31 -5.42 3.82
C CYS A 28 -4.07 -3.92 3.73
N ARG A 29 -2.82 -3.52 3.97
CA ARG A 29 -2.31 -2.17 3.73
C ARG A 29 -1.30 -2.25 2.61
N PHE A 30 -1.30 -1.27 1.73
CA PHE A 30 -0.32 -1.18 0.66
C PHE A 30 0.39 0.16 0.70
N THR A 31 1.66 0.13 0.29
CA THR A 31 2.44 1.31 -0.05
C THR A 31 3.02 1.12 -1.44
N MET A 32 3.07 2.20 -2.23
CA MET A 32 3.63 2.17 -3.58
C MET A 32 4.49 3.39 -3.82
N VAL A 33 5.55 3.18 -4.59
CA VAL A 33 6.33 4.24 -5.21
C VAL A 33 6.06 4.21 -6.70
N LEU A 34 5.70 5.37 -7.24
CA LEU A 34 5.40 5.60 -8.64
C LEU A 34 6.48 6.48 -9.26
N ARG A 35 6.88 6.15 -10.50
CA ARG A 35 7.74 6.99 -11.34
C ARG A 35 6.93 7.54 -12.51
N GLY A 36 6.88 8.86 -12.63
CA GLY A 36 6.30 9.58 -13.75
C GLY A 36 7.25 9.59 -14.93
N THR A 37 6.76 9.16 -16.10
CA THR A 37 7.54 9.14 -17.35
C THR A 37 7.19 10.29 -18.29
N GLY A 38 6.39 11.25 -17.83
CA GLY A 38 5.81 12.34 -18.63
C GLY A 38 4.42 12.03 -19.19
N HIS A 39 4.16 10.79 -19.61
CA HIS A 39 2.86 10.36 -20.17
C HIS A 39 2.15 9.27 -19.36
N ARG A 40 2.81 8.67 -18.37
CA ARG A 40 2.23 7.69 -17.45
C ARG A 40 2.98 7.66 -16.12
N TRP A 41 2.37 7.00 -15.14
CA TRP A 41 3.01 6.60 -13.90
C TRP A 41 3.27 5.09 -13.93
N GLU A 42 4.48 4.70 -13.57
CA GLU A 42 4.89 3.30 -13.47
C GLU A 42 5.09 2.92 -12.01
N ILE A 43 4.61 1.74 -11.62
CA ILE A 43 4.88 1.18 -10.30
C ILE A 43 6.32 0.71 -10.31
N VAL A 44 7.18 1.38 -9.54
CA VAL A 44 8.59 0.97 -9.40
C VAL A 44 8.81 0.15 -8.14
N GLN A 45 7.95 0.30 -7.14
CA GLN A 45 7.92 -0.54 -5.96
C GLN A 45 6.50 -0.59 -5.40
N MET A 46 6.09 -1.78 -4.95
CA MET A 46 4.85 -2.00 -4.21
C MET A 46 5.16 -2.92 -3.04
N HIS A 47 4.65 -2.56 -1.86
CA HIS A 47 4.65 -3.41 -0.69
C HIS A 47 3.23 -3.58 -0.20
N ILE A 48 2.83 -4.82 0.08
CA ILE A 48 1.54 -5.17 0.66
C ILE A 48 1.82 -5.90 1.97
N SER A 49 1.15 -5.46 3.03
CA SER A 49 1.24 -6.06 4.35
C SER A 49 -0.14 -6.39 4.87
N ARG A 50 -0.27 -7.53 5.55
CA ARG A 50 -1.47 -7.92 6.27
C ARG A 50 -1.24 -7.69 7.76
N PRO A 51 -2.01 -6.81 8.43
CA PRO A 51 -1.87 -6.65 9.87
C PRO A 51 -2.16 -7.96 10.61
N ALA A 52 -1.43 -8.26 11.68
CA ALA A 52 -1.84 -9.30 12.61
C ALA A 52 -3.14 -8.86 13.33
N VAL A 53 -3.94 -9.82 13.80
CA VAL A 53 -5.28 -9.57 14.36
C VAL A 53 -5.24 -8.63 15.56
N ASP A 54 -4.14 -8.65 16.32
CA ASP A 54 -3.88 -7.89 17.54
C ASP A 54 -2.86 -6.75 17.34
N GLN A 55 -2.44 -6.49 16.11
CA GLN A 55 -1.44 -5.45 15.83
C GLN A 55 -2.04 -4.05 15.95
N ALA A 56 -1.57 -3.29 16.93
CA ALA A 56 -1.94 -1.89 17.09
C ALA A 56 -1.53 -1.05 15.86
N GLU A 57 -2.30 -0.01 15.56
CA GLU A 57 -2.00 0.92 14.46
C GLU A 57 -0.60 1.53 14.62
N GLY A 58 0.16 1.58 13.52
CA GLY A 58 1.52 2.15 13.51
C GLY A 58 2.62 1.28 14.12
N THR A 59 2.32 0.07 14.60
CA THR A 59 3.33 -0.84 15.19
C THR A 59 3.84 -1.87 14.17
N SER A 60 5.03 -2.43 14.40
CA SER A 60 5.59 -3.55 13.61
C SER A 60 5.18 -4.91 14.20
N TYR A 61 5.28 -5.99 13.40
CA TYR A 61 5.03 -7.37 13.85
C TYR A 61 6.18 -8.28 13.38
N PRO A 62 6.61 -9.29 14.19
CA PRO A 62 6.21 -9.50 15.59
C PRO A 62 6.74 -8.38 16.50
N VAL A 63 6.14 -8.24 17.68
CA VAL A 63 6.70 -7.46 18.80
C VAL A 63 7.92 -8.16 19.38
#